data_AF-A9GP41-F1
#
_entry.id   AF-A9GP41-F1
#
_cell.length_a   1.000
_cell.length_b   1.000
_cell.length_c   1.000
_cell.angle_alpha   90.00
_cell.angle_beta   90.00
_cell.angle_gamma   90.00
#
_symmetry.space_group_name_H-M   'P 1'
#
loop_
_entity.id
_entity.type
_entity.pdbx_description
1 polymer ?
#
loop_
_entity_poly.entity_id
_entity_poly.type
_entity_poly.pdbx_seq_one_letter_code
_entity_poly.pdbx_strand_id
1 'polypeptide(L)'
;MSRSASIDVRIPGLSSKFQDVVAALLEAGWSYDDHGHISYLPAGDRGDFDWQWARLDRWSDVLAVIKHKEDVGELVGVSLVHKDAGSGGAFLLDPSDDWLRVSLTINVRDVREVPGIVDFTWYLERLVPAISRAGLSIEQVECSQF
;
A
#
# COMPACT_ATOMS: atom_id res chain seq x y z
N MET A 1 -19.14 -8.19 12.39
CA MET A 1 -18.53 -6.85 12.45
C MET A 1 -17.29 -6.91 11.58
N SER A 2 -17.15 -6.01 10.60
CA SER A 2 -15.93 -5.89 9.82
C SER A 2 -14.84 -5.31 10.73
N ARG A 3 -13.75 -6.06 10.92
CA ARG A 3 -12.55 -5.54 11.59
C ARG A 3 -11.87 -4.56 10.64
N SER A 4 -11.38 -3.44 11.17
CA SER A 4 -10.57 -2.48 10.41
C SER A 4 -9.20 -2.37 11.06
N ALA A 5 -8.14 -2.45 10.25
CA ALA A 5 -6.78 -2.26 10.71
C ALA A 5 -5.95 -1.50 9.68
N SER A 6 -5.04 -0.65 10.17
CA SER A 6 -4.12 0.12 9.32
C SER A 6 -2.71 0.13 9.88
N ILE A 7 -1.75 0.32 8.99
CA ILE A 7 -0.36 0.66 9.30
C ILE A 7 -0.05 1.96 8.59
N ASP A 8 0.32 2.97 9.35
CA ASP A 8 0.66 4.29 8.82
C ASP A 8 2.16 4.52 9.02
N VAL A 9 2.87 4.83 7.94
CA VAL A 9 4.34 5.01 7.94
C VAL A 9 4.67 6.42 7.47
N ARG A 10 5.33 7.20 8.33
CA ARG A 10 5.77 8.55 8.02
C ARG A 10 7.11 8.53 7.29
N ILE A 11 7.12 9.00 6.05
CA ILE A 11 8.28 9.04 5.15
C ILE A 11 8.45 10.48 4.65
N PRO A 12 9.46 11.24 5.07
CA PRO A 12 9.63 12.62 4.65
C PRO A 12 9.79 12.78 3.13
N GLY A 13 9.00 13.69 2.55
CA GLY A 13 9.00 13.96 1.11
C GLY A 13 8.43 12.81 0.28
N LEU A 14 7.46 12.07 0.84
CA LEU A 14 6.84 10.91 0.18
C LEU A 14 5.99 11.30 -1.03
N SER A 15 5.47 12.53 -1.07
CA SER A 15 4.59 13.05 -2.13
C SER A 15 5.12 12.88 -3.56
N SER A 16 6.43 12.68 -3.74
CA SER A 16 7.10 12.48 -5.03
C SER A 16 7.85 11.15 -5.16
N LYS A 17 7.60 10.20 -4.24
CA LYS A 17 8.36 8.94 -4.10
C LYS A 17 7.47 7.70 -3.88
N PHE A 18 6.16 7.80 -4.11
CA PHE A 18 5.26 6.66 -3.98
C PHE A 18 5.61 5.56 -4.97
N GLN A 19 5.94 5.91 -6.21
CA GLN A 19 6.43 4.95 -7.19
C GLN A 19 7.65 4.18 -6.68
N ASP A 20 8.59 4.86 -6.01
CA ASP A 20 9.79 4.24 -5.44
C ASP A 20 9.44 3.28 -4.30
N VAL A 21 8.49 3.66 -3.43
CA VAL A 21 7.95 2.77 -2.38
C VAL A 21 7.34 1.52 -2.99
N VAL A 22 6.48 1.67 -3.99
CA VAL A 22 5.82 0.53 -4.66
C VAL A 22 6.86 -0.38 -5.30
N ALA A 23 7.84 0.17 -6.01
CA ALA A 23 8.93 -0.61 -6.61
C ALA A 23 9.70 -1.42 -5.55
N ALA A 24 10.07 -0.77 -4.43
CA ALA A 24 10.77 -1.43 -3.33
C ALA A 24 9.97 -2.58 -2.70
N LEU A 25 8.65 -2.41 -2.56
CA LEU A 25 7.77 -3.45 -2.06
C LEU A 25 7.67 -4.62 -3.03
N LEU A 26 7.56 -4.36 -4.34
CA LEU A 26 7.52 -5.42 -5.35
C LEU A 26 8.80 -6.28 -5.36
N GLU A 27 9.96 -5.63 -5.20
CA GLU A 27 11.26 -6.30 -5.03
C GLU A 27 11.32 -7.13 -3.73
N ALA A 28 10.63 -6.67 -2.68
CA ALA A 28 10.57 -7.33 -1.38
C ALA A 28 9.50 -8.44 -1.27
N GLY A 29 8.92 -8.88 -2.38
CA GLY A 29 7.98 -10.01 -2.41
C GLY A 29 6.50 -9.62 -2.36
N TRP A 30 6.18 -8.33 -2.41
CA TRP A 30 4.83 -7.87 -2.70
C TRP A 30 4.50 -8.01 -4.19
N SER A 31 3.22 -7.98 -4.50
CA SER A 31 2.68 -8.09 -5.85
C SER A 31 1.46 -7.19 -5.99
N TYR A 32 1.28 -6.60 -7.15
CA TYR A 32 0.05 -5.91 -7.55
C TYR A 32 -1.05 -6.89 -8.00
N ASP A 33 -0.77 -8.19 -8.01
CA ASP A 33 -1.72 -9.25 -8.35
C ASP A 33 -2.71 -9.49 -7.22
N ASP A 34 -3.75 -8.68 -7.19
CA ASP A 34 -4.92 -8.85 -6.33
C ASP A 34 -5.91 -9.77 -7.06
N HIS A 35 -5.83 -11.09 -6.82
CA HIS A 35 -6.75 -12.08 -7.41
C HIS A 35 -6.89 -12.00 -8.95
N GLY A 36 -5.76 -11.88 -9.67
CA GLY A 36 -5.70 -11.88 -11.13
C GLY A 36 -5.89 -10.51 -11.77
N HIS A 37 -5.99 -9.44 -10.98
CA HIS A 37 -6.15 -8.07 -11.46
C HIS A 37 -5.33 -7.08 -10.63
N ILE A 38 -5.14 -5.88 -11.18
CA ILE A 38 -4.50 -4.74 -10.52
C ILE A 38 -5.60 -3.82 -10.03
N SER A 39 -5.69 -3.59 -8.73
CA SER A 39 -6.62 -2.62 -8.13
C SER A 39 -5.90 -1.30 -7.86
N TYR A 40 -6.42 -0.18 -8.38
CA TYR A 40 -5.80 1.14 -8.25
C TYR A 40 -6.83 2.29 -8.27
N LEU A 41 -6.44 3.47 -7.80
CA LEU A 41 -7.24 4.70 -7.93
C LEU A 41 -6.97 5.39 -9.27
N PRO A 42 -7.99 5.67 -10.10
CA PRO A 42 -7.81 6.32 -11.39
C PRO A 42 -7.46 7.81 -11.25
N ALA A 43 -6.91 8.39 -12.32
CA ALA A 43 -6.69 9.84 -12.39
C ALA A 43 -8.03 10.59 -12.33
N GLY A 44 -8.05 11.72 -11.63
CA GLY A 44 -9.25 12.54 -11.44
C GLY A 44 -10.21 12.04 -10.35
N ASP A 45 -9.89 10.95 -9.64
CA ASP A 45 -10.58 10.58 -8.40
C ASP A 45 -10.32 11.64 -7.33
N ARG A 46 -11.39 12.28 -6.83
CA ARG A 46 -11.32 13.40 -5.88
C ARG A 46 -11.70 12.97 -4.46
N GLY A 47 -11.26 11.78 -4.06
CA GLY A 47 -11.57 11.20 -2.74
C GLY A 47 -12.90 10.47 -2.71
N ASP A 48 -13.44 10.12 -3.88
CA ASP A 48 -14.62 9.26 -4.01
C ASP A 48 -14.25 7.78 -3.76
N PHE A 49 -12.95 7.45 -3.83
CA PHE A 49 -12.42 6.09 -3.70
C PHE A 49 -13.04 5.13 -4.73
N ASP A 50 -13.22 5.59 -5.97
CA ASP A 50 -13.76 4.81 -7.09
C ASP A 50 -12.69 3.89 -7.69
N TRP A 51 -12.24 2.91 -6.88
CA TRP A 51 -11.24 1.92 -7.26
C TRP A 51 -11.58 1.24 -8.60
N GLN A 52 -10.60 1.20 -9.49
CA GLN A 52 -10.69 0.55 -10.79
C GLN A 52 -9.79 -0.68 -10.85
N TRP A 53 -10.09 -1.54 -11.82
CA TRP A 53 -9.31 -2.74 -12.08
C TRP A 53 -8.70 -2.73 -13.47
N ALA A 54 -7.45 -3.17 -13.55
CA ALA A 54 -6.78 -3.45 -14.81
C ALA A 54 -6.29 -4.91 -14.83
N ARG A 55 -6.05 -5.43 -16.04
CA ARG A 55 -5.39 -6.72 -16.21
C ARG A 55 -3.92 -6.63 -15.80
N LEU A 56 -3.34 -7.73 -15.32
CA LEU A 56 -1.94 -7.77 -14.87
C LEU A 56 -0.92 -7.33 -15.94
N ASP A 57 -1.21 -7.59 -17.22
CA ASP A 57 -0.40 -7.17 -18.36
C ASP A 57 -0.40 -5.65 -18.61
N ARG A 58 -1.20 -4.89 -17.86
CA ARG A 58 -1.32 -3.42 -17.93
C ARG A 58 -0.61 -2.69 -16.78
N TRP A 59 0.28 -3.36 -16.05
CA TRP A 59 1.03 -2.73 -14.95
C TRP A 59 1.73 -1.42 -15.36
N SER A 60 2.32 -1.35 -16.56
CA SER A 60 2.95 -0.13 -17.06
C SER A 60 2.00 1.06 -17.15
N ASP A 61 0.72 0.81 -17.46
CA ASP A 61 -0.28 1.86 -17.59
C ASP A 61 -0.76 2.33 -16.22
N VAL A 62 -0.95 1.39 -15.29
CA VAL A 62 -1.27 1.71 -13.89
C VAL A 62 -0.14 2.52 -13.27
N LEU A 63 1.12 2.15 -13.54
CA LEU A 63 2.29 2.90 -13.10
C LEU A 63 2.32 4.32 -13.69
N ALA A 64 1.92 4.50 -14.95
CA ALA A 64 1.79 5.82 -15.56
C ALA A 64 0.68 6.66 -14.90
N VAL A 65 -0.43 6.04 -14.49
CA VAL A 65 -1.48 6.70 -13.71
C VAL A 65 -0.96 7.13 -12.33
N ILE A 66 -0.28 6.24 -11.61
CA ILE A 66 0.35 6.52 -10.32
C ILE A 66 1.26 7.75 -10.44
N LYS A 67 2.19 7.72 -11.39
CA LYS A 67 3.13 8.81 -11.63
C LYS A 67 2.42 10.13 -11.97
N HIS A 68 1.42 10.07 -12.84
CA HIS A 68 0.66 11.27 -13.17
C HIS A 68 0.00 11.89 -11.93
N LYS A 69 -0.60 11.05 -11.07
CA LYS A 69 -1.25 11.50 -9.85
C LYS A 69 -0.27 12.08 -8.83
N GLU A 70 0.94 11.49 -8.69
CA GLU A 70 2.04 12.08 -7.92
C GLU A 70 2.40 13.48 -8.46
N ASP A 71 2.59 13.60 -9.78
CA ASP A 71 3.00 14.86 -10.43
C ASP A 71 1.96 15.99 -10.26
N VAL A 72 0.67 15.67 -10.22
CA VAL A 72 -0.42 16.66 -10.07
C VAL A 72 -0.93 16.82 -8.64
N GLY A 73 -0.38 16.07 -7.67
CA GLY A 73 -0.81 16.13 -6.28
C GLY A 73 -2.23 15.61 -6.03
N GLU A 74 -2.59 14.48 -6.67
CA GLU A 74 -3.80 13.72 -6.36
C GLU A 74 -3.54 12.56 -5.39
N LEU A 75 -4.54 12.15 -4.61
CA LEU A 75 -4.51 10.94 -3.78
C LEU A 75 -4.13 9.73 -4.64
N VAL A 76 -3.01 9.07 -4.32
CA VAL A 76 -2.53 7.89 -5.04
C VAL A 76 -2.97 6.64 -4.28
N GLY A 77 -3.38 5.59 -5.02
CA GLY A 77 -3.78 4.33 -4.42
C GLY A 77 -3.51 3.11 -5.30
N VAL A 78 -2.95 2.07 -4.70
CA VAL A 78 -2.77 0.75 -5.33
C VAL A 78 -2.92 -0.36 -4.28
N SER A 79 -3.57 -1.47 -4.62
CA SER A 79 -3.58 -2.65 -3.75
C SER A 79 -2.34 -3.48 -3.98
N LEU A 80 -1.69 -3.90 -2.90
CA LEU A 80 -0.59 -4.87 -2.97
C LEU A 80 -0.86 -6.03 -2.01
N VAL A 81 -0.45 -7.22 -2.43
CA VAL A 81 -0.51 -8.46 -1.65
C VAL A 81 0.87 -9.11 -1.57
N HIS A 82 1.22 -9.71 -0.44
CA HIS A 82 2.44 -10.48 -0.32
C HIS A 82 2.28 -11.84 -1.03
N LYS A 83 3.19 -12.16 -1.95
CA LYS A 83 3.09 -13.34 -2.84
C LYS A 83 2.85 -14.66 -2.11
N ASP A 84 3.60 -14.93 -1.04
CA ASP A 84 3.53 -16.22 -0.36
C ASP A 84 2.34 -16.36 0.59
N ALA A 85 1.82 -15.24 1.09
CA ALA A 85 0.80 -15.25 2.14
C ALA A 85 -0.60 -14.89 1.61
N GLY A 86 -0.67 -14.24 0.45
CA GLY A 86 -1.92 -13.70 -0.10
C GLY A 86 -2.51 -12.57 0.74
N SER A 87 -1.79 -12.07 1.75
CA SER A 87 -2.22 -11.03 2.68
C SER A 87 -1.72 -9.66 2.24
N GLY A 88 -2.53 -8.63 2.42
CA GLY A 88 -2.18 -7.27 2.02
C GLY A 88 -3.31 -6.28 2.19
N GLY A 89 -3.38 -5.30 1.29
CA GLY A 89 -4.38 -4.26 1.37
C GLY A 89 -4.12 -3.09 0.43
N ALA A 90 -4.83 -2.00 0.70
CA ALA A 90 -4.72 -0.77 -0.06
C ALA A 90 -3.58 0.10 0.49
N PHE A 91 -2.67 0.50 -0.40
CA PHE A 91 -1.58 1.43 -0.12
C PHE A 91 -1.98 2.78 -0.68
N LEU A 92 -2.06 3.77 0.20
CA LEU A 92 -2.57 5.10 -0.09
C LEU A 92 -1.52 6.15 0.28
N LEU A 93 -1.42 7.17 -0.56
CA LEU A 93 -0.66 8.38 -0.28
C LEU A 93 -1.54 9.59 -0.58
N ASP A 94 -1.80 10.38 0.45
CA ASP A 94 -2.31 11.74 0.28
C ASP A 94 -1.11 12.68 0.08
N PRO A 95 -0.97 13.36 -1.07
CA PRO A 95 0.17 14.22 -1.35
C PRO A 95 0.24 15.45 -0.45
N SER A 96 -0.81 15.75 0.32
CA SER A 96 -0.81 16.80 1.34
C SER A 96 -0.08 16.41 2.62
N ASP A 97 0.27 15.13 2.81
CA ASP A 97 1.06 14.67 3.94
C ASP A 97 2.17 13.67 3.55
N ASP A 98 3.03 13.38 4.52
CA ASP A 98 4.17 12.47 4.37
C ASP A 98 3.84 11.05 4.88
N TRP A 99 2.55 10.66 4.90
CA TRP A 99 2.11 9.37 5.43
C TRP A 99 1.74 8.40 4.31
N LEU A 100 2.45 7.27 4.27
CA LEU A 100 1.99 6.08 3.59
C LEU A 100 0.96 5.39 4.49
N ARG A 101 -0.28 5.31 4.04
CA ARG A 101 -1.34 4.61 4.77
C ARG A 101 -1.59 3.25 4.13
N VAL A 102 -1.42 2.19 4.92
CA VAL A 102 -1.65 0.81 4.48
C VAL A 102 -2.90 0.29 5.18
N SER A 103 -4.02 0.29 4.48
CA SER A 103 -5.28 -0.26 4.98
C SER A 103 -5.31 -1.77 4.77
N LEU A 104 -5.29 -2.55 5.86
CA LEU A 104 -5.23 -4.01 5.82
C LEU A 104 -6.62 -4.58 5.52
N THR A 105 -6.86 -4.95 4.27
CA THR A 105 -8.19 -5.38 3.80
C THR A 105 -8.19 -6.76 3.12
N ILE A 106 -7.03 -7.31 2.77
CA ILE A 106 -6.92 -8.55 2.00
C ILE A 106 -6.29 -9.65 2.86
N ASN A 107 -7.03 -10.75 3.06
CA ASN A 107 -6.61 -11.93 3.84
C ASN A 107 -5.80 -11.56 5.09
N VAL A 108 -6.35 -10.63 5.89
CA VAL A 108 -5.64 -10.01 7.01
C VAL A 108 -5.12 -11.08 7.96
N ARG A 109 -3.83 -11.03 8.28
CA ARG A 109 -3.20 -12.01 9.17
C ARG A 109 -3.48 -11.70 10.62
N ASP A 110 -3.87 -12.74 11.34
CA ASP A 110 -4.04 -12.70 12.78
C ASP A 110 -2.81 -13.24 13.48
N VAL A 111 -2.57 -12.75 14.71
CA VAL A 111 -1.60 -13.36 15.62
C VAL A 111 -1.98 -14.83 15.77
N ARG A 112 -0.98 -15.69 15.67
CA ARG A 112 -1.16 -17.14 15.76
C ARG A 112 -1.96 -17.49 17.03
N GLU A 113 -2.99 -18.30 16.84
CA GLU A 113 -3.87 -18.79 17.92
C GLU A 113 -4.71 -17.71 18.62
N VAL A 114 -4.71 -16.46 18.13
CA VAL A 114 -5.53 -15.35 18.64
C VAL A 114 -6.35 -14.73 17.51
N PRO A 115 -7.48 -15.36 17.10
CA PRO A 115 -8.32 -14.84 16.04
C PRO A 115 -8.84 -13.44 16.35
N GLY A 116 -8.86 -12.57 15.34
CA GLY A 116 -9.35 -11.21 15.46
C GLY A 116 -8.32 -10.19 15.91
N ILE A 117 -7.10 -10.58 16.30
CA ILE A 117 -6.01 -9.63 16.60
C ILE A 117 -5.00 -9.65 15.47
N VAL A 118 -4.75 -8.51 14.83
CA VAL A 118 -3.87 -8.42 13.67
C VAL A 118 -2.40 -8.67 14.05
N ASP A 119 -1.71 -9.49 13.27
CA ASP A 119 -0.26 -9.71 13.38
C ASP A 119 0.51 -8.56 12.72
N PHE A 120 0.52 -7.39 13.36
CA PHE A 120 1.24 -6.22 12.85
C PHE A 120 2.74 -6.49 12.67
N THR A 121 3.35 -7.31 13.55
CA THR A 121 4.76 -7.68 13.44
C THR A 121 5.07 -8.30 12.08
N TRP A 122 4.25 -9.23 11.61
CA TRP A 122 4.43 -9.85 10.30
C TRP A 122 4.46 -8.83 9.15
N TYR A 123 3.60 -7.82 9.19
CA TYR A 123 3.56 -6.75 8.18
C TYR A 123 4.77 -5.83 8.31
N LEU A 124 5.10 -5.37 9.51
CA LEU A 124 6.20 -4.44 9.76
C LEU A 124 7.56 -5.02 9.34
N GLU A 125 7.80 -6.30 9.61
CA GLU A 125 9.02 -7.01 9.18
C GLU A 125 9.20 -7.06 7.64
N ARG A 126 8.14 -6.81 6.87
CA ARG A 126 8.14 -6.82 5.41
C ARG A 126 8.11 -5.43 4.80
N LEU A 127 7.34 -4.52 5.41
CA LEU A 127 7.20 -3.13 4.92
C LEU A 127 8.43 -2.30 5.26
N VAL A 128 8.82 -2.25 6.54
CA VAL A 128 9.85 -1.33 7.04
C VAL A 128 11.22 -1.60 6.40
N PRO A 129 11.72 -2.85 6.31
CA PRO A 129 12.99 -3.10 5.65
C PRO A 129 12.97 -2.83 4.14
N ALA A 130 11.85 -3.05 3.46
CA ALA A 130 11.72 -2.78 2.02
C ALA A 130 11.85 -1.28 1.75
N ILE A 131 11.09 -0.45 2.47
CA ILE A 131 11.13 1.01 2.38
C ILE A 131 12.53 1.54 2.74
N SER A 132 13.12 1.04 3.82
CA SER A 132 14.46 1.49 4.26
C SER A 132 15.56 1.14 3.26
N ARG A 133 15.52 -0.05 2.62
CA ARG A 133 16.50 -0.44 1.58
C ARG A 133 16.41 0.40 0.31
N ALA A 134 15.24 0.98 0.01
CA ALA A 134 15.08 1.96 -1.04
C ALA A 134 15.69 3.34 -0.72
N GLY A 135 16.35 3.50 0.44
CA GLY A 135 16.97 4.75 0.85
C GLY A 135 15.98 5.78 1.40
N LEU A 136 14.75 5.36 1.70
CA LEU A 136 13.72 6.21 2.28
C LEU A 136 13.83 6.19 3.81
N SER A 137 13.84 7.38 4.41
CA SER A 137 13.86 7.53 5.86
C SER A 137 12.47 7.30 6.42
N ILE A 138 12.38 6.50 7.49
CA ILE A 138 11.14 6.27 8.23
C ILE A 138 11.28 6.99 9.57
N GLU A 139 10.41 7.96 9.84
CA GLU A 139 10.43 8.71 11.09
C GLU A 139 9.50 8.10 12.14
N GLN A 140 8.38 7.54 11.69
CA GLN A 140 7.31 7.08 12.55
C GLN A 140 6.54 5.95 11.89
N VAL A 141 6.04 5.03 12.72
CA VAL A 141 5.16 3.95 12.32
C VAL A 141 4.04 3.86 13.35
N GLU A 142 2.80 3.85 12.89
CA GLU A 142 1.60 3.67 13.71
C GLU A 142 0.84 2.43 13.25
N CYS A 143 0.28 1.69 14.21
CA CYS A 143 -0.55 0.52 13.94
C CYS A 143 -1.85 0.67 14.69
N SER A 144 -2.97 0.56 13.99
CA SER A 144 -4.30 0.79 14.53
C SER A 144 -5.23 -0.37 14.21
N GLN A 145 -6.07 -0.76 15.16
CA GLN A 145 -7.12 -1.76 14.99
C GLN A 145 -8.38 -1.35 15.75
N PHE A 146 -9.56 -1.53 15.13
CA PHE A 146 -10.88 -1.18 15.67
C PHE A 146 -11.89 -2.32 15.55
#